data_AF-A0A4Q1HIN9-F1
#
_entry.id   AF-A0A4Q1HIN9-F1
#
_cell.length_a   1.000
_cell.length_b   1.000
_cell.length_c   1.000
_cell.angle_alpha   90.00
_cell.angle_beta   90.00
_cell.angle_gamma   90.00
#
_symmetry.space_group_name_H-M   'P 1'
#
loop_
_entity.id
_entity.type
_entity.pdbx_description
1 polymer ?
#
loop_
_entity_poly.entity_id
_entity_poly.type
_entity_poly.pdbx_seq_one_letter_code
_entity_poly.pdbx_strand_id
1 'polypeptide(L)'
;MLSRSKPLRRRRAGLRTTKTLYRNRALLDLAEGQECLIRIPGVCCGDKETTVACHSNESLFGKAKGLKAHDWAAAWGCWKCHAFVDAEFKVARSIRDAYLRDGIKRTRLALMDMGKWPADAEEGYQLVFGEAE
;
A
#
# COMPACT_ATOMS: atom_id res chain seq x y z
N MET A 1 -54.95 -21.54 -15.90
CA MET A 1 -53.93 -20.93 -15.03
C MET A 1 -52.76 -20.47 -15.90
N LEU A 2 -52.71 -19.19 -16.29
CA LEU A 2 -51.60 -18.65 -17.09
C LEU A 2 -50.57 -18.04 -16.14
N SER A 3 -49.40 -18.69 -16.01
CA SER A 3 -48.30 -18.21 -15.18
C SER A 3 -47.69 -16.95 -15.81
N ARG A 4 -47.80 -15.81 -15.14
CA ARG A 4 -47.17 -14.55 -15.56
C ARG A 4 -45.67 -14.63 -15.25
N SER A 5 -44.84 -14.81 -16.27
CA SER A 5 -43.38 -14.74 -16.13
C SER A 5 -42.96 -13.35 -15.66
N LYS A 6 -42.20 -13.28 -14.55
CA LYS A 6 -41.66 -12.02 -14.00
C LYS A 6 -40.66 -11.42 -14.99
N PRO A 7 -40.66 -10.09 -15.21
CA PRO A 7 -39.70 -9.46 -16.11
C PRO A 7 -38.29 -9.57 -15.52
N LEU A 8 -37.33 -9.95 -16.36
CA LEU A 8 -35.90 -9.93 -16.02
C LEU A 8 -35.49 -8.48 -15.70
N ARG A 9 -35.01 -8.23 -14.49
CA ARG A 9 -34.45 -6.92 -14.12
C ARG A 9 -33.28 -6.62 -15.07
N ARG A 10 -33.40 -5.56 -15.88
CA ARG A 10 -32.28 -4.98 -16.63
C ARG A 10 -31.14 -4.69 -15.64
N ARG A 11 -29.98 -5.33 -15.81
CA ARG A 11 -28.74 -4.88 -15.15
C ARG A 11 -28.47 -3.46 -15.63
N ARG A 12 -28.32 -2.51 -14.71
CA ARG A 12 -27.80 -1.18 -15.03
C ARG A 12 -26.41 -1.37 -15.62
N ALA A 13 -26.25 -1.10 -16.91
CA ALA A 13 -24.94 -0.99 -17.53
C ALA A 13 -24.29 0.31 -17.05
N GLY A 14 -23.15 0.16 -16.38
CA GLY A 14 -22.35 1.23 -15.84
C GLY A 14 -21.39 0.63 -14.83
N LEU A 15 -20.11 0.51 -15.20
CA LEU A 15 -19.08 0.29 -14.19
C LEU A 15 -19.20 1.42 -13.18
N ARG A 16 -19.43 1.10 -11.91
CA ARG A 16 -19.20 2.07 -10.85
C ARG A 16 -17.71 2.38 -10.89
N THR A 17 -17.34 3.61 -11.24
CA THR A 17 -16.00 4.15 -11.02
C THR A 17 -15.81 4.34 -9.51
N THR A 18 -15.76 3.25 -8.75
CA THR A 18 -14.97 3.26 -7.53
C THR A 18 -13.56 3.51 -8.01
N LYS A 19 -12.92 4.63 -7.63
CA LYS A 19 -11.52 4.92 -7.98
C LYS A 19 -10.72 3.65 -7.70
N THR A 20 -10.39 2.92 -8.77
CA THR A 20 -9.96 1.52 -8.66
C THR A 20 -8.72 1.50 -7.79
N LEU A 21 -8.64 0.61 -6.81
CA LEU A 21 -7.45 0.50 -5.99
C LEU A 21 -6.23 0.37 -6.91
N TYR A 22 -5.31 1.33 -6.82
CA TYR A 22 -4.04 1.29 -7.54
C TYR A 22 -3.30 -0.02 -7.28
N ARG A 23 -3.08 -0.79 -8.35
CA ARG A 23 -2.33 -2.04 -8.34
C ARG A 23 -1.22 -2.00 -9.37
N ASN A 24 0.00 -2.23 -8.94
CA ASN A 24 1.17 -2.28 -9.78
C ASN A 24 2.15 -3.28 -9.18
N ARG A 25 2.08 -4.53 -9.68
CA ARG A 25 2.92 -5.61 -9.17
C ARG A 25 4.40 -5.35 -9.43
N ALA A 26 4.74 -4.82 -10.60
CA ALA A 26 6.11 -4.47 -10.96
C ALA A 26 6.72 -3.45 -10.00
N LEU A 27 5.94 -2.48 -9.51
CA LEU A 27 6.39 -1.53 -8.49
C LEU A 27 6.74 -2.21 -7.17
N LEU A 28 5.97 -3.23 -6.76
CA LEU A 28 6.23 -3.99 -5.54
C LEU A 28 7.47 -4.89 -5.68
N ASP A 29 7.66 -5.49 -6.86
CA ASP A 29 8.79 -6.39 -7.12
C ASP A 29 10.14 -5.66 -7.09
N LEU A 30 10.16 -4.34 -7.31
CA LEU A 30 11.36 -3.51 -7.17
C LEU A 30 11.93 -3.46 -5.75
N ALA A 31 11.21 -3.95 -4.73
CA ALA A 31 11.72 -4.02 -3.36
C ALA A 31 12.81 -5.08 -3.17
N GLU A 32 12.81 -6.13 -3.98
CA GLU A 32 13.75 -7.25 -3.84
C GLU A 32 15.20 -6.78 -4.04
N GLY A 33 16.08 -7.15 -3.11
CA GLY A 33 17.49 -6.74 -3.13
C GLY A 33 17.75 -5.28 -2.74
N GLN A 34 16.72 -4.50 -2.41
CA GLN A 34 16.87 -3.11 -1.98
C GLN A 34 17.14 -3.00 -0.47
N GLU A 35 17.58 -1.82 -0.05
CA GLU A 35 17.72 -1.51 1.36
C GLU A 35 16.37 -1.36 2.08
N CYS A 36 16.34 -1.68 3.38
CA CYS A 36 15.18 -1.44 4.22
C CYS A 36 15.01 0.07 4.47
N LEU A 37 13.85 0.61 4.09
CA LEU A 37 13.51 2.03 4.22
C LEU A 37 12.60 2.31 5.43
N ILE A 38 12.05 1.29 6.08
CA ILE A 38 11.32 1.45 7.35
C ILE A 38 12.27 1.86 8.49
N ARG A 39 13.45 1.21 8.59
CA ARG A 39 14.58 1.59 9.48
C ARG A 39 14.22 1.75 10.96
N ILE A 40 13.50 0.78 11.53
CA ILE A 40 13.10 0.83 12.94
C ILE A 40 14.32 0.58 13.85
N PRO A 41 14.68 1.50 14.76
CA PRO A 41 15.83 1.36 15.66
C PRO A 41 15.73 0.10 16.54
N GLY A 42 16.82 -0.65 16.66
CA GLY A 42 16.89 -1.89 17.45
C GLY A 42 16.13 -3.09 16.86
N VAL A 43 15.40 -2.91 15.76
CA VAL A 43 14.62 -3.97 15.10
C VAL A 43 15.15 -4.27 13.70
N CYS A 44 15.49 -3.24 12.93
CA CYS A 44 15.95 -3.38 11.55
C CYS A 44 17.22 -4.24 11.47
N CYS A 45 17.22 -5.30 10.66
CA CYS A 45 18.42 -6.10 10.40
C CYS A 45 19.27 -5.57 9.23
N GLY A 46 18.73 -4.67 8.41
CA GLY A 46 19.44 -4.12 7.24
C GLY A 46 19.69 -5.13 6.12
N ASP A 47 19.15 -6.35 6.23
CA ASP A 47 19.35 -7.43 5.28
C ASP A 47 18.52 -7.22 4.00
N LYS A 48 19.23 -6.87 2.92
CA LYS A 48 18.64 -6.52 1.62
C LYS A 48 17.98 -7.72 0.92
N GLU A 49 18.48 -8.94 1.18
CA GLU A 49 17.93 -10.15 0.54
C GLU A 49 16.51 -10.45 1.03
N THR A 50 16.14 -9.90 2.18
CA THR A 50 14.83 -10.10 2.81
C THR A 50 13.86 -8.94 2.58
N THR A 51 14.29 -7.90 1.86
CA THR A 51 13.49 -6.70 1.65
C THR A 51 12.32 -7.00 0.72
N VAL A 52 11.11 -6.68 1.19
CA VAL A 52 9.86 -6.81 0.44
C VAL A 52 9.05 -5.52 0.53
N ALA A 53 8.09 -5.36 -0.37
CA ALA A 53 7.13 -4.26 -0.29
C ALA A 53 6.06 -4.55 0.79
N CYS A 54 6.13 -3.81 1.89
CA CYS A 54 5.21 -3.87 3.02
C CYS A 54 4.07 -2.85 2.83
N HIS A 55 2.86 -3.32 2.53
CA HIS A 55 1.69 -2.44 2.39
C HIS A 55 1.31 -1.75 3.70
N SER A 56 0.82 -0.52 3.61
CA SER A 56 0.23 0.18 4.76
C SER A 56 -0.95 -0.58 5.37
N ASN A 57 -1.07 -0.50 6.68
CA ASN A 57 -2.16 -1.09 7.46
C ASN A 57 -3.34 -0.13 7.67
N GLU A 58 -3.30 1.08 7.11
CA GLU A 58 -4.27 2.13 7.42
C GLU A 58 -5.31 2.32 6.32
N SER A 59 -6.55 2.57 6.73
CA SER A 59 -7.69 2.78 5.83
C SER A 59 -7.52 4.01 4.93
N LEU A 60 -6.77 5.02 5.39
CA LEU A 60 -6.43 6.22 4.61
C LEU A 60 -5.76 5.87 3.27
N PHE A 61 -5.01 4.77 3.21
CA PHE A 61 -4.36 4.27 1.99
C PHE A 61 -5.21 3.24 1.22
N GLY A 62 -6.52 3.19 1.45
CA GLY A 62 -7.42 2.25 0.80
C GLY A 62 -7.40 0.83 1.40
N LYS A 63 -6.79 0.62 2.58
CA LYS A 63 -6.84 -0.67 3.28
C LYS A 63 -8.28 -0.96 3.73
N ALA A 64 -8.74 -2.20 3.50
CA ALA A 64 -10.00 -2.70 4.05
C ALA A 64 -9.87 -4.17 4.51
N LYS A 65 -10.92 -4.73 5.11
CA LYS A 65 -10.92 -6.16 5.49
C LYS A 65 -10.79 -7.03 4.24
N GLY A 66 -9.80 -7.93 4.22
CA GLY A 66 -9.50 -8.78 3.05
C GLY A 66 -8.86 -8.06 1.86
N LEU A 67 -8.49 -6.78 2.02
CA LEU A 67 -7.95 -5.95 0.94
C LEU A 67 -6.68 -5.24 1.40
N LYS A 68 -5.63 -5.31 0.61
CA LYS A 68 -4.37 -4.57 0.85
C LYS A 68 -4.57 -3.08 0.51
N ALA A 69 -3.80 -2.19 1.13
CA ALA A 69 -3.71 -0.79 0.71
C ALA A 69 -3.27 -0.67 -0.77
N HIS A 70 -3.30 0.54 -1.32
CA HIS A 70 -2.74 0.81 -2.64
C HIS A 70 -1.28 0.34 -2.75
N ASP A 71 -0.87 -0.13 -3.93
CA ASP A 71 0.51 -0.63 -4.11
C ASP A 71 1.56 0.49 -4.05
N TRP A 72 1.17 1.75 -4.29
CA TRP A 72 2.03 2.91 -4.04
C TRP A 72 2.21 3.21 -2.54
N ALA A 73 1.30 2.73 -1.69
CA ALA A 73 1.33 2.89 -0.24
C ALA A 73 2.04 1.70 0.42
N ALA A 74 3.20 1.34 -0.10
CA ALA A 74 4.05 0.28 0.43
C ALA A 74 5.47 0.82 0.71
N ALA A 75 6.08 0.33 1.78
CA ALA A 75 7.48 0.62 2.11
C ALA A 75 8.37 -0.59 1.83
N TRP A 76 9.61 -0.35 1.41
CA TRP A 76 10.62 -1.42 1.39
C TRP A 76 11.04 -1.76 2.82
N GLY A 77 10.79 -2.99 3.23
CA GLY A 77 11.06 -3.46 4.59
C GLY A 77 11.75 -4.82 4.61
N CYS A 78 12.86 -4.92 5.34
CA CYS A 78 13.45 -6.21 5.70
C CYS A 78 12.48 -7.03 6.56
N TRP A 79 12.69 -8.34 6.64
CA TRP A 79 11.76 -9.25 7.33
C TRP A 79 11.47 -8.88 8.79
N LYS A 80 12.46 -8.36 9.54
CA LYS A 80 12.25 -7.92 10.94
C LYS A 80 11.37 -6.68 11.04
N CYS A 81 11.62 -5.67 10.19
CA CYS A 81 10.78 -4.47 10.16
C CYS A 81 9.37 -4.80 9.66
N HIS A 82 9.26 -5.67 8.66
CA HIS A 82 7.97 -6.14 8.16
C HIS A 82 7.16 -6.82 9.26
N ALA A 83 7.76 -7.79 9.97
CA ALA A 83 7.14 -8.43 11.10
C ALA A 83 6.72 -7.41 12.17
N PHE A 84 7.59 -6.42 12.47
CA PHE A 84 7.31 -5.38 13.45
C PHE A 84 6.05 -4.55 13.16
N VAL A 85 5.88 -4.11 11.92
CA VAL A 85 4.75 -3.26 11.54
C VAL A 85 3.45 -4.04 11.37
N ASP A 86 3.53 -5.33 11.02
CA ASP A 86 2.36 -6.18 10.79
C ASP A 86 1.82 -6.81 12.09
N ALA A 87 2.70 -7.33 12.94
CA ALA A 87 2.27 -8.06 14.13
C ALA A 87 1.89 -7.15 15.30
N GLU A 88 0.97 -7.63 16.15
CA GLU A 88 0.54 -6.97 17.38
C GLU A 88 1.59 -7.12 18.48
N PHE A 89 2.57 -6.21 18.50
CA PHE A 89 3.51 -6.09 19.61
C PHE A 89 2.87 -5.36 20.79
N LYS A 90 3.59 -5.35 21.93
CA LYS A 90 3.36 -4.44 23.06
C LYS A 90 3.60 -2.95 22.71
N VAL A 91 3.63 -2.60 21.42
CA VAL A 91 3.84 -1.26 20.89
C VAL A 91 2.54 -0.78 20.26
N ALA A 92 2.15 0.45 20.60
CA ALA A 92 0.94 1.08 20.07
C ALA A 92 0.94 1.06 18.54
N ARG A 93 -0.22 0.78 17.96
CA ARG A 93 -0.39 0.72 16.50
C ARG A 93 0.04 2.03 15.81
N SER A 94 -0.29 3.18 16.40
CA SER A 94 0.11 4.49 15.86
C SER A 94 1.62 4.65 15.69
N ILE A 95 2.43 4.08 16.57
CA ILE A 95 3.89 4.10 16.46
C ILE A 95 4.36 3.22 15.31
N ARG A 96 3.79 2.01 15.18
CA ARG A 96 4.07 1.10 14.06
C ARG A 96 3.71 1.74 12.72
N ASP A 97 2.52 2.33 12.64
CA ASP A 97 2.02 3.03 11.46
C ASP A 97 2.90 4.25 11.12
N ALA A 98 3.39 5.00 12.11
CA ALA A 98 4.30 6.12 11.88
C ALA A 98 5.62 5.71 11.19
N TYR A 99 6.26 4.64 11.67
CA TYR A 99 7.46 4.09 11.01
C TYR A 99 7.17 3.62 9.59
N LEU A 100 6.01 2.99 9.37
CA LEU A 100 5.63 2.52 8.05
C LEU A 100 5.36 3.69 7.08
N ARG A 101 4.67 4.74 7.53
CA ARG A 101 4.45 5.96 6.74
C ARG A 101 5.76 6.63 6.35
N ASP A 102 6.71 6.75 7.27
CA ASP A 102 8.04 7.29 6.95
C ASP A 102 8.79 6.41 5.95
N GLY A 103 8.65 5.08 6.08
CA GLY A 103 9.16 4.13 5.10
C GLY A 103 8.55 4.31 3.71
N ILE A 104 7.24 4.57 3.61
CA ILE A 104 6.55 4.84 2.34
C ILE A 104 7.12 6.10 1.68
N LYS A 105 7.30 7.19 2.45
CA LYS A 105 7.89 8.44 1.95
C LYS A 105 9.29 8.22 1.40
N ARG A 106 10.14 7.49 2.13
CA ARG A 106 11.50 7.15 1.69
C ARG A 106 11.50 6.24 0.45
N THR A 107 10.58 5.28 0.40
CA THR A 107 10.43 4.36 -0.75
C THR A 107 10.04 5.11 -2.01
N ARG A 108 9.11 6.07 -1.91
CA ARG A 108 8.79 6.97 -3.02
C ARG A 108 10.02 7.73 -3.51
N LEU A 109 10.81 8.32 -2.60
CA LEU A 109 12.02 9.06 -2.98
C LEU A 109 13.06 8.16 -3.68
N ALA A 110 13.28 6.95 -3.17
CA ALA A 110 14.18 5.98 -3.80
C ALA A 110 13.69 5.58 -5.20
N LEU A 111 12.39 5.33 -5.36
CA LEU A 111 11.79 5.01 -6.66
C LEU A 111 11.83 6.19 -7.64
N MET A 112 11.72 7.43 -7.17
CA MET A 112 11.90 8.63 -7.98
C MET A 112 13.33 8.78 -8.47
N ASP A 113 14.32 8.55 -7.59
CA ASP A 113 15.75 8.56 -7.93
C ASP A 113 16.08 7.50 -9.00
N MET A 114 15.45 6.33 -8.91
CA MET A 114 15.56 5.27 -9.93
C MET A 114 14.79 5.55 -11.23
N GLY A 115 14.00 6.62 -11.29
CA GLY A 115 13.09 6.90 -12.42
C GLY A 115 11.99 5.86 -12.60
N LYS A 116 11.62 5.16 -11.52
CA LYS A 116 10.63 4.07 -11.51
C LYS A 116 9.32 4.44 -10.83
N TRP A 117 9.19 5.64 -10.28
CA TRP A 117 7.96 6.11 -9.64
C TRP A 117 6.89 6.47 -10.68
N PRO A 118 5.76 5.74 -10.74
CA PRO A 118 4.73 5.99 -11.74
C PRO A 118 3.91 7.27 -11.47
N ALA A 119 3.48 7.97 -12.52
CA ALA A 119 2.67 9.20 -12.38
C ALA A 119 1.29 8.94 -11.74
N ASP A 120 0.70 7.78 -11.98
CA ASP A 120 -0.57 7.39 -11.36
C ASP A 120 -0.43 7.02 -9.87
N ALA A 121 0.72 6.48 -9.47
CA ALA A 121 1.10 6.34 -8.07
C ALA A 121 1.26 7.71 -7.38
N GLU A 122 1.85 8.68 -8.10
CA GLU A 122 2.03 10.05 -7.60
C GLU A 122 0.70 10.75 -7.31
N GLU A 123 -0.28 10.66 -8.22
CA GLU A 123 -1.60 11.25 -7.99
C GLU A 123 -2.23 10.68 -6.70
N GLY A 124 -2.16 9.36 -6.50
CA GLY A 124 -2.68 8.70 -5.31
C GLY A 124 -1.95 9.14 -4.03
N TYR A 125 -0.62 9.24 -4.09
CA TYR A 125 0.21 9.67 -2.99
C TYR A 125 -0.12 11.10 -2.55
N GLN A 126 -0.24 12.03 -3.49
CA GLN A 126 -0.51 13.45 -3.19
C GLN A 126 -1.90 13.67 -2.58
N LEU A 127 -2.88 12.83 -2.88
CA LEU A 127 -4.20 12.90 -2.22
C LEU A 127 -4.15 12.59 -0.72
N VAL A 128 -3.09 11.93 -0.25
CA VAL A 128 -2.95 11.53 1.15
C VAL A 128 -1.88 12.35 1.88
N PHE A 129 -0.76 12.63 1.22
CA PHE A 129 0.39 13.31 1.81
C PHE A 129 0.64 14.71 1.28
N GLY A 130 0.00 15.11 0.18
CA GLY A 130 0.09 16.46 -0.34
C GLY A 130 -0.55 17.43 0.65
N GLU A 131 0.08 18.59 0.81
CA GLU A 131 -0.55 19.69 1.54
C GLU A 131 -1.76 20.17 0.73
N ALA A 132 -2.87 20.45 1.41
CA ALA A 132 -3.94 21.19 0.78
C ALA A 132 -3.44 22.63 0.63
N GLU A 133 -3.09 23.03 -0.59
CA GLU A 133 -2.91 24.44 -0.95
C GLU A 133 -4.17 25.27 -0.62
#